data_AF-A0A5J4YMV4-F1
#
_entry.id   AF-A0A5J4YMV4-F1
#
_cell.length_a   1.000
_cell.length_b   1.000
_cell.length_c   1.000
_cell.angle_alpha   90.00
_cell.angle_beta   90.00
_cell.angle_gamma   90.00
#
_symmetry.space_group_name_H-M   'P 1'
#
loop_
_entity.id
_entity.type
_entity.pdbx_description
1 polymer ?
#
loop_
_entity_poly.entity_id
_entity_poly.type
_entity_poly.pdbx_seq_one_letter_code
_entity_poly.pdbx_strand_id
1 'polypeptide(L)'
;MGLDAAEHEGSHAARRRGAHDAQHGPRWRGERAALAREHTLAHVDAKLHDAATLPQAHQESVLQRSGAKMSRPQSLSWIELMTSFNVLVFFGVHVGSLIAFWFSPSTPGTLDRRQNLALALVNYCVRMFGITAGYHRFFAHRSYKTSRVFQFILAVVGAASWQKGVLWWASWHRHHHRTADTQEDAHTPKKGFWWSHFGWFLFSNEYSEIKWELIPDLAAYPELRLLEKLHFVPGLVLAAACFCYGGIRAFLWGFCVSTTLLWHATFTINSLSHMYGSQRYKCEFHSECDARNNAFLALITLGEGWHNNHHSSMGSVRQGLAWYEFDVSFYTLSILRMVGLVFGFRDPPYEELERRRLRPGAVADGQKPPCVLQGTEQTSKPSTHDRLRAPGRGIASQNADQLKLVGLHDICDLDLLECSPMTSCDSVPESAPL
;
A
#
# COMPACT_ATOMS: atom_id res chain seq x y z
N MET A 1 -25.17 42.27 46.27
CA MET A 1 -24.83 43.10 45.10
C MET A 1 -25.64 42.51 43.95
N GLY A 2 -26.90 42.89 43.74
CA GLY A 2 -27.38 44.23 43.36
C GLY A 2 -27.07 44.43 41.87
N LEU A 3 -27.96 44.68 40.93
CA LEU A 3 -29.37 45.13 40.85
C LEU A 3 -29.87 44.61 39.46
N ASP A 4 -31.12 44.16 39.29
CA ASP A 4 -32.27 44.92 38.74
C ASP A 4 -31.93 45.85 37.56
N ALA A 5 -32.76 46.11 36.55
CA ALA A 5 -34.07 45.67 36.07
C ALA A 5 -34.32 46.60 34.84
N ALA A 6 -34.99 46.13 33.78
CA ALA A 6 -36.17 46.75 33.16
C ALA A 6 -35.93 48.13 32.48
N GLU A 7 -36.59 48.57 31.41
CA GLU A 7 -37.98 48.41 30.99
C GLU A 7 -38.21 49.27 29.74
N HIS A 8 -39.46 49.27 29.29
CA HIS A 8 -40.13 50.10 28.28
C HIS A 8 -40.00 49.68 26.81
N GLU A 9 -40.97 48.90 26.31
CA GLU A 9 -42.36 49.29 25.90
C GLU A 9 -42.34 49.89 24.50
N GLY A 10 -43.07 49.37 23.51
CA GLY A 10 -44.51 49.15 23.46
C GLY A 10 -45.02 49.94 22.23
N SER A 11 -46.08 49.62 21.52
CA SER A 11 -47.04 48.53 21.58
C SER A 11 -47.94 48.62 20.33
N HIS A 12 -48.71 47.55 20.13
CA HIS A 12 -50.06 47.50 19.55
C HIS A 12 -50.27 47.76 18.05
N ALA A 13 -50.79 46.85 17.21
CA ALA A 13 -51.81 45.78 17.30
C ALA A 13 -53.14 46.15 16.63
N ALA A 14 -53.80 45.08 16.14
CA ALA A 14 -55.23 44.93 15.83
C ALA A 14 -55.66 45.37 14.41
N ARG A 15 -56.58 44.67 13.71
CA ARG A 15 -57.37 43.45 13.96
C ARG A 15 -58.12 43.08 12.66
N ARG A 16 -58.29 41.77 12.45
CA ARG A 16 -59.53 41.03 12.03
C ARG A 16 -60.30 41.41 10.76
N ARG A 17 -60.48 40.37 9.91
CA ARG A 17 -61.72 39.65 9.50
C ARG A 17 -61.39 38.96 8.16
N GLY A 18 -61.75 37.71 7.82
CA GLY A 18 -62.81 36.81 8.23
C GLY A 18 -63.53 36.32 6.96
N ALA A 19 -63.26 35.07 6.55
CA ALA A 19 -63.98 34.12 5.67
C ALA A 19 -65.02 34.61 4.62
N HIS A 20 -64.86 34.18 3.35
CA HIS A 20 -65.70 33.18 2.65
C HIS A 20 -65.31 33.01 1.16
N ASP A 21 -65.32 31.74 0.70
CA ASP A 21 -65.52 31.20 -0.66
C ASP A 21 -64.62 31.69 -1.83
N ALA A 22 -64.33 30.95 -2.89
CA ALA A 22 -64.29 29.53 -3.24
C ALA A 22 -63.68 29.50 -4.66
N GLN A 23 -62.91 28.45 -4.98
CA GLN A 23 -62.78 27.85 -6.32
C GLN A 23 -62.37 28.76 -7.52
N HIS A 24 -61.11 28.66 -7.96
CA HIS A 24 -60.70 28.36 -9.36
C HIS A 24 -59.17 28.48 -9.58
N GLY A 25 -58.56 27.43 -10.17
CA GLY A 25 -57.22 27.43 -10.78
C GLY A 25 -56.15 26.62 -10.02
N PRO A 26 -55.47 25.64 -10.65
CA PRO A 26 -54.65 25.90 -11.84
C PRO A 26 -54.78 24.80 -12.92
N ARG A 27 -55.61 25.02 -13.95
CA ARG A 27 -55.72 24.07 -15.10
C ARG A 27 -54.92 24.49 -16.34
N TRP A 28 -54.30 25.68 -16.36
CA TRP A 28 -53.80 26.28 -17.60
C TRP A 28 -52.30 26.09 -17.94
N ARG A 29 -51.53 25.31 -17.16
CA ARG A 29 -50.10 25.04 -17.47
C ARG A 29 -49.79 23.61 -17.93
N GLY A 30 -50.70 22.65 -17.72
CA GLY A 30 -50.51 21.26 -18.17
C GLY A 30 -50.81 21.04 -19.66
N GLU A 31 -51.83 21.70 -20.19
CA GLU A 31 -52.33 21.44 -21.55
C GLU A 31 -51.38 21.92 -22.66
N ARG A 32 -50.61 23.01 -22.45
CA ARG A 32 -49.61 23.47 -23.43
C ARG A 32 -48.38 22.56 -23.53
N ALA A 33 -47.99 21.88 -22.46
CA ALA A 33 -46.87 20.95 -22.47
C ALA A 33 -47.23 19.60 -23.12
N ALA A 34 -48.50 19.17 -22.99
CA ALA A 34 -49.01 17.98 -23.66
C ALA A 34 -49.13 18.18 -25.19
N LEU A 35 -49.69 19.31 -25.63
CA LEU A 35 -49.82 19.64 -27.07
C LEU A 35 -48.48 19.81 -27.79
N ALA A 36 -47.46 20.35 -27.12
CA ALA A 36 -46.11 20.46 -27.69
C ALA A 36 -45.42 19.09 -27.85
N ARG A 37 -45.69 18.14 -26.95
CA ARG A 37 -45.15 16.77 -27.05
C ARG A 37 -45.80 15.97 -28.17
N GLU A 38 -47.11 16.11 -28.37
CA GLU A 38 -47.81 15.42 -29.47
C GLU A 38 -47.40 15.95 -30.85
N HIS A 39 -47.21 17.27 -31.01
CA HIS A 39 -46.71 17.84 -32.27
C HIS A 39 -45.27 17.42 -32.61
N THR A 40 -44.42 17.20 -31.60
CA THR A 40 -43.03 16.77 -31.82
C THR A 40 -42.94 15.28 -32.17
N LEU A 41 -43.79 14.43 -31.58
CA LEU A 41 -43.85 13.01 -31.90
C LEU A 41 -44.45 12.75 -33.28
N ALA A 42 -45.48 13.49 -33.69
CA ALA A 42 -46.05 13.38 -35.04
C ALA A 42 -45.05 13.78 -36.15
N HIS A 43 -44.10 14.69 -35.87
CA HIS A 43 -43.07 15.11 -36.81
C HIS A 43 -41.90 14.11 -36.93
N VAL A 44 -41.68 13.30 -35.88
CA VAL A 44 -40.69 12.22 -35.89
C VAL A 44 -41.24 10.98 -36.60
N ASP A 45 -42.51 10.64 -36.41
CA ASP A 45 -43.15 9.50 -37.08
C ASP A 45 -43.31 9.73 -38.60
N ALA A 46 -43.60 10.96 -39.05
CA ALA A 46 -43.65 11.27 -40.48
C ALA A 46 -42.28 11.13 -41.17
N LYS A 47 -41.18 11.49 -40.48
CA LYS A 47 -39.81 11.32 -41.01
C LYS A 47 -39.31 9.87 -40.97
N LEU A 48 -39.83 9.05 -40.06
CA LEU A 48 -39.51 7.62 -39.98
C LEU A 48 -40.25 6.81 -41.05
N HIS A 49 -41.44 7.23 -41.48
CA HIS A 49 -42.14 6.58 -42.59
C HIS A 49 -41.52 6.86 -43.97
N ASP A 50 -40.97 8.04 -44.21
CA ASP A 50 -40.29 8.36 -45.48
C ASP A 50 -38.89 7.71 -45.60
N ALA A 51 -38.27 7.30 -44.50
CA ALA A 51 -36.98 6.61 -44.50
C ALA A 51 -37.09 5.09 -44.77
N ALA A 52 -38.31 4.53 -44.76
CA ALA A 52 -38.57 3.10 -44.94
C ALA A 52 -38.74 2.68 -46.42
N THR A 53 -38.62 3.62 -47.37
CA THR A 53 -38.79 3.37 -48.82
C THR A 53 -37.50 3.48 -49.64
N LEU A 54 -36.34 3.68 -48.99
CA LEU A 54 -35.04 3.73 -49.67
C LEU A 54 -34.34 2.36 -49.69
N PRO A 55 -33.73 1.94 -50.83
CA PRO A 55 -33.05 0.65 -50.93
C PRO A 55 -31.92 0.47 -49.90
N GLN A 56 -31.85 -0.70 -49.26
CA GLN A 56 -30.91 -1.06 -48.18
C GLN A 56 -29.44 -0.71 -48.46
N ALA A 57 -29.01 -0.72 -49.73
CA ALA A 57 -27.64 -0.38 -50.13
C ALA A 57 -27.22 1.05 -49.79
N HIS A 58 -28.17 1.99 -49.63
CA HIS A 58 -27.83 3.38 -49.28
C HIS A 58 -27.71 3.61 -47.76
N GLN A 59 -28.42 2.82 -46.94
CA GLN A 59 -28.34 2.89 -45.48
C GLN A 59 -26.99 2.45 -44.93
N GLU A 60 -26.35 1.43 -45.52
CA GLU A 60 -25.05 0.95 -45.05
C GLU A 60 -23.93 1.97 -45.30
N SER A 61 -23.98 2.72 -46.41
CA SER A 61 -22.96 3.73 -46.76
C SER A 61 -22.96 4.96 -45.82
N VAL A 62 -24.12 5.33 -45.28
CA VAL A 62 -24.28 6.46 -44.35
C VAL A 62 -23.90 6.05 -42.92
N LEU A 63 -24.17 4.80 -42.54
CA LEU A 63 -23.78 4.26 -41.23
C LEU A 63 -22.27 3.98 -41.14
N GLN A 64 -21.61 3.56 -42.23
CA GLN A 64 -20.15 3.38 -42.24
C GLN A 64 -19.38 4.71 -42.21
N ARG A 65 -19.90 5.78 -42.83
CA ARG A 65 -19.25 7.12 -42.79
C ARG A 65 -19.44 7.88 -41.47
N SER A 66 -20.47 7.55 -40.70
CA SER A 66 -20.71 8.14 -39.37
C SER A 66 -20.02 7.37 -38.23
N GLY A 67 -19.52 6.16 -38.48
CA GLY A 67 -18.83 5.29 -37.51
C GLY A 67 -17.33 5.56 -37.32
N ALA A 68 -16.70 6.38 -38.16
CA ALA A 68 -15.32 6.81 -37.95
C ALA A 68 -15.26 7.90 -36.86
N LYS A 69 -15.50 7.51 -35.60
CA LYS A 69 -15.03 8.29 -34.45
C LYS A 69 -13.52 8.40 -34.61
N MET A 70 -13.04 9.55 -35.08
CA MET A 70 -11.68 9.99 -34.77
C MET A 70 -11.53 9.86 -33.26
N SER A 71 -10.73 8.90 -32.80
CA SER A 71 -10.32 8.80 -31.42
C SER A 71 -9.65 10.12 -31.07
N ARG A 72 -10.36 10.97 -30.31
CA ARG A 72 -9.72 12.10 -29.64
C ARG A 72 -8.53 11.53 -28.88
N PRO A 73 -7.34 12.16 -28.90
CA PRO A 73 -6.25 11.72 -28.05
C PRO A 73 -6.80 11.66 -26.62
N GLN A 74 -6.78 10.47 -26.01
CA GLN A 74 -7.21 10.30 -24.63
C GLN A 74 -6.28 11.18 -23.80
N SER A 75 -6.78 12.31 -23.33
CA SER A 75 -6.04 13.13 -22.37
C SER A 75 -5.77 12.26 -21.15
N LEU A 76 -4.51 12.12 -20.78
CA LEU A 76 -4.11 11.38 -19.57
C LEU A 76 -4.96 11.85 -18.40
N SER A 77 -5.53 10.90 -17.67
CA SER A 77 -6.20 11.18 -16.41
C SER A 77 -5.19 11.79 -15.42
N TRP A 78 -5.70 12.57 -14.46
CA TRP A 78 -4.86 13.16 -13.40
C TRP A 78 -4.03 12.11 -12.65
N ILE A 79 -4.57 10.90 -12.47
CA ILE A 79 -3.87 9.79 -11.81
C ILE A 79 -2.67 9.34 -12.65
N GLU A 80 -2.85 9.15 -13.96
CA GLU A 80 -1.75 8.75 -14.86
C GLU A 80 -0.65 9.80 -14.93
N LEU A 81 -1.02 11.09 -14.89
CA LEU A 81 -0.05 12.19 -14.80
C LEU A 81 0.76 12.15 -13.50
N MET A 82 0.10 11.92 -12.36
CA MET A 82 0.79 11.82 -11.07
C MET A 82 1.68 10.58 -10.97
N THR A 83 1.23 9.44 -11.50
CA THR A 83 2.04 8.22 -11.58
C THR A 83 3.29 8.45 -12.42
N SER A 84 3.14 9.06 -13.60
CA SER A 84 4.27 9.41 -14.47
C SER A 84 5.24 10.38 -13.79
N PHE A 85 4.72 11.36 -13.04
CA PHE A 85 5.52 12.29 -12.26
C PHE A 85 6.30 11.58 -11.14
N ASN A 86 5.68 10.67 -10.40
CA ASN A 86 6.35 9.90 -9.35
C ASN A 86 7.48 9.04 -9.91
N VAL A 87 7.27 8.41 -11.07
CA VAL A 87 8.31 7.64 -11.78
C VAL A 87 9.47 8.53 -12.18
N LEU A 88 9.19 9.71 -12.75
CA LEU A 88 10.23 10.67 -13.14
C LEU A 88 11.04 11.15 -11.92
N VAL A 89 10.36 11.51 -10.83
CA VAL A 89 11.02 11.92 -9.58
C VAL A 89 11.87 10.80 -9.02
N PHE A 90 11.35 9.57 -9.01
CA PHE A 90 12.07 8.39 -8.55
C PHE A 90 13.39 8.24 -9.31
N PHE A 91 13.34 8.12 -10.64
CA PHE A 91 14.55 7.94 -11.44
C PHE A 91 15.46 9.16 -11.43
N GLY A 92 14.91 10.38 -11.40
CA GLY A 92 15.68 11.62 -11.31
C GLY A 92 16.52 11.70 -10.03
N VAL A 93 15.96 11.28 -8.89
CA VAL A 93 16.70 11.19 -7.62
C VAL A 93 17.82 10.15 -7.69
N HIS A 94 17.61 9.01 -8.35
CA HIS A 94 18.65 7.98 -8.54
C HIS A 94 19.79 8.50 -9.43
N VAL A 95 19.45 9.18 -10.53
CA VAL A 95 20.45 9.83 -11.39
C VAL A 95 21.25 10.86 -10.59
N GLY A 96 20.59 11.68 -9.77
CA GLY A 96 21.26 12.59 -8.84
C GLY A 96 22.22 11.87 -7.89
N SER A 97 21.80 10.74 -7.31
CA SER A 97 22.65 9.91 -6.45
C SER A 97 23.87 9.36 -7.17
N LEU A 98 23.73 8.90 -8.42
CA LEU A 98 24.87 8.45 -9.23
C LEU A 98 25.82 9.60 -9.54
N ILE A 99 25.27 10.76 -9.93
CA ILE A 99 26.04 11.98 -10.19
C ILE A 99 26.85 12.39 -8.94
N ALA A 100 26.31 12.23 -7.74
CA ALA A 100 26.97 12.56 -6.48
C ALA A 100 28.37 11.91 -6.33
N PHE A 101 28.57 10.70 -6.87
CA PHE A 101 29.85 9.98 -6.81
C PHE A 101 30.90 10.50 -7.82
N TRP A 102 30.48 11.16 -8.89
CA TRP A 102 31.37 11.73 -9.90
C TRP A 102 31.86 13.14 -9.54
N PHE A 103 31.23 13.80 -8.58
CA PHE A 103 31.69 15.09 -8.05
C PHE A 103 32.89 14.89 -7.07
N SER A 104 34.11 14.99 -7.61
CA SER A 104 35.42 14.91 -6.90
C SER A 104 35.73 16.19 -6.06
N PRO A 105 36.61 16.16 -5.02
CA PRO A 105 36.53 17.11 -3.90
C PRO A 105 37.14 18.50 -4.15
N SER A 106 36.56 19.45 -3.39
CA SER A 106 37.07 20.80 -3.04
C SER A 106 37.01 21.90 -4.12
N THR A 107 35.79 22.32 -4.49
CA THR A 107 35.64 23.74 -4.86
C THR A 107 35.69 24.53 -3.54
N PRO A 108 36.58 25.53 -3.39
CA PRO A 108 36.59 26.38 -2.21
C PRO A 108 35.19 26.93 -1.93
N GLY A 109 34.73 26.84 -0.67
CA GLY A 109 33.38 27.29 -0.27
C GLY A 109 32.27 26.22 -0.34
N THR A 110 32.58 24.96 -0.61
CA THR A 110 31.61 23.85 -0.54
C THR A 110 31.93 22.86 0.56
N LEU A 111 30.92 22.13 1.06
CA LEU A 111 31.09 21.09 2.08
C LEU A 111 32.10 20.03 1.62
N ASP A 112 32.94 19.57 2.55
CA ASP A 112 33.87 18.47 2.31
C ASP A 112 33.13 17.12 2.21
N ARG A 113 33.85 16.06 1.86
CA ARG A 113 33.28 14.71 1.70
C ARG A 113 32.66 14.17 3.00
N ARG A 114 33.31 14.41 4.16
CA ARG A 114 32.85 13.90 5.46
C ARG A 114 31.58 14.63 5.89
N GLN A 115 31.52 15.94 5.69
CA GLN A 115 30.36 16.78 5.95
C GLN A 115 29.17 16.38 5.07
N ASN A 116 29.39 16.12 3.78
CA ASN A 116 28.32 15.63 2.89
C ASN A 116 27.81 14.25 3.30
N LEU A 117 28.71 13.33 3.69
CA LEU A 117 28.31 12.01 4.18
C LEU A 117 27.55 12.11 5.51
N ALA A 118 28.01 12.96 6.43
CA ALA A 118 27.32 13.22 7.69
C ALA A 118 25.92 13.82 7.45
N LEU A 119 25.80 14.78 6.53
CA LEU A 119 24.52 15.37 6.14
C LEU A 119 23.57 14.31 5.56
N ALA A 120 24.08 13.45 4.67
CA ALA A 120 23.31 12.35 4.10
C ALA A 120 22.82 11.37 5.19
N LEU A 121 23.71 10.99 6.12
CA LEU A 121 23.38 10.10 7.22
C LEU A 121 22.36 10.71 8.19
N VAL A 122 22.51 11.98 8.56
CA VAL A 122 21.56 12.69 9.43
C VAL A 122 20.19 12.76 8.76
N ASN A 123 20.13 13.18 7.50
CA ASN A 123 18.87 13.25 6.76
C ASN A 123 18.24 11.87 6.53
N TYR A 124 19.05 10.82 6.40
CA TYR A 124 18.58 9.44 6.37
C TYR A 124 17.94 9.04 7.72
N CYS A 125 18.67 9.19 8.84
CA CYS A 125 18.21 8.76 10.15
C CYS A 125 16.98 9.53 10.63
N VAL A 126 16.94 10.86 10.45
CA VAL A 126 15.81 11.70 10.85
C VAL A 126 14.53 11.30 10.11
N ARG A 127 14.64 11.07 8.79
CA ARG A 127 13.48 10.69 7.98
C ARG A 127 13.08 9.23 8.18
N MET A 128 14.05 8.32 8.32
CA MET A 128 13.77 6.93 8.69
C MET A 128 13.04 6.87 10.05
N PHE A 129 13.44 7.69 11.02
CA PHE A 129 12.69 7.86 12.26
C PHE A 129 11.26 8.39 12.00
N GLY A 130 11.08 9.37 11.11
CA GLY A 130 9.76 9.84 10.67
C GLY A 130 8.88 8.75 10.06
N ILE A 131 9.45 7.85 9.27
CA ILE A 131 8.74 6.68 8.72
C ILE A 131 8.39 5.69 9.83
N THR A 132 9.38 5.28 10.62
CA THR A 132 9.22 4.21 11.62
C THR A 132 8.41 4.63 12.84
N ALA A 133 8.79 5.71 13.53
CA ALA A 133 8.07 6.20 14.69
C ALA A 133 6.76 6.88 14.28
N GLY A 134 6.80 7.71 13.23
CA GLY A 134 5.65 8.47 12.74
C GLY A 134 4.69 7.61 11.92
N TYR A 135 4.98 7.47 10.61
CA TYR A 135 4.07 6.82 9.65
C TYR A 135 3.63 5.42 10.11
N HIS A 136 4.58 4.65 10.61
CA HIS A 136 4.35 3.28 10.98
C HIS A 136 3.75 3.13 12.39
N ARG A 137 4.55 3.34 13.44
CA ARG A 137 4.15 3.03 14.82
C ARG A 137 3.03 3.93 15.33
N PHE A 138 3.00 5.20 14.95
CA PHE A 138 1.94 6.12 15.35
C PHE A 138 0.75 6.09 14.40
N PHE A 139 0.93 6.47 13.12
CA PHE A 139 -0.19 6.68 12.21
C PHE A 139 -0.86 5.36 11.80
N ALA A 140 -0.10 4.34 11.41
CA ALA A 140 -0.69 3.07 11.02
C ALA A 140 -1.19 2.25 12.23
N HIS A 141 -0.41 2.19 13.33
CA HIS A 141 -0.70 1.24 14.42
C HIS A 141 -1.18 1.81 15.74
N ARG A 142 -1.09 3.14 15.95
CA ARG A 142 -1.48 3.80 17.20
C ARG A 142 -0.84 3.13 18.44
N SER A 143 0.42 2.72 18.32
CA SER A 143 1.17 2.02 19.38
C SER A 143 1.56 2.94 20.55
N TYR A 144 1.45 4.25 20.36
CA TYR A 144 1.61 5.27 21.40
C TYR A 144 0.72 6.49 21.12
N LYS A 145 0.70 7.43 22.06
CA LYS A 145 -0.03 8.71 22.00
C LYS A 145 0.95 9.89 22.03
N THR A 146 0.55 11.01 21.44
CA THR A 146 1.29 12.26 21.48
C THR A 146 0.34 13.46 21.32
N SER A 147 0.86 14.68 21.48
CA SER A 147 0.09 15.91 21.27
C SER A 147 -0.19 16.14 19.77
N ARG A 148 -1.20 16.96 19.47
CA ARG A 148 -1.56 17.32 18.08
C ARG A 148 -0.41 17.99 17.32
N VAL A 149 0.39 18.81 18.01
CA VAL A 149 1.55 19.50 17.42
C VAL A 149 2.64 18.50 17.06
N PHE A 150 3.01 17.62 18.00
CA PHE A 150 4.07 16.65 17.73
C PHE A 150 3.63 15.56 16.74
N GLN A 151 2.34 15.20 16.73
CA GLN A 151 1.73 14.43 15.65
C GLN A 151 2.00 15.08 14.28
N PHE A 152 1.72 16.38 14.13
CA PHE A 152 1.95 17.07 12.86
C PHE A 152 3.44 17.12 12.50
N ILE A 153 4.34 17.32 13.47
CA ILE A 153 5.79 17.26 13.25
C ILE A 153 6.21 15.90 12.69
N LEU A 154 5.76 14.80 13.31
CA LEU A 154 6.05 13.45 12.82
C LEU A 154 5.54 13.23 11.40
N ALA A 155 4.35 13.76 11.08
CA ALA A 155 3.78 13.67 9.74
C ALA A 155 4.64 14.43 8.71
N VAL A 156 5.11 15.64 9.03
CA VAL A 156 5.96 16.45 8.15
C VAL A 156 7.31 15.79 7.92
N VAL A 157 7.94 15.27 8.99
CA VAL A 157 9.24 14.56 8.87
C VAL A 157 9.09 13.28 8.04
N GLY A 158 8.02 12.51 8.24
CA GLY A 158 7.70 11.34 7.40
C GLY A 158 7.47 11.72 5.93
N ALA A 159 6.70 12.77 5.66
CA ALA A 159 6.42 13.26 4.31
C ALA A 159 7.66 13.75 3.56
N ALA A 160 8.70 14.23 4.27
CA ALA A 160 9.98 14.59 3.68
C ALA A 160 10.75 13.39 3.07
N SER A 161 10.26 12.16 3.28
CA SER A 161 10.75 10.92 2.66
C SER A 161 10.19 10.68 1.26
N TRP A 162 9.20 11.47 0.81
CA TRP A 162 8.53 11.30 -0.49
C TRP A 162 7.99 9.88 -0.74
N GLN A 163 7.39 9.27 0.29
CA GLN A 163 6.68 7.99 0.18
C GLN A 163 5.15 8.20 0.20
N LYS A 164 4.68 9.16 -0.60
CA LYS A 164 3.30 9.69 -0.57
C LYS A 164 2.92 10.29 0.80
N GLY A 165 1.66 10.70 0.93
CA GLY A 165 1.15 11.34 2.13
C GLY A 165 0.87 10.36 3.26
N VAL A 166 0.81 10.90 4.48
CA VAL A 166 0.66 10.15 5.73
C VAL A 166 -0.65 9.36 5.81
N LEU A 167 -1.74 9.89 5.24
CA LEU A 167 -3.04 9.23 5.25
C LEU A 167 -3.06 8.08 4.24
N TRP A 168 -2.53 8.31 3.03
CA TRP A 168 -2.35 7.25 2.05
C TRP A 168 -1.51 6.11 2.63
N TRP A 169 -0.34 6.45 3.21
CA TRP A 169 0.60 5.47 3.75
C TRP A 169 -0.04 4.66 4.88
N ALA A 170 -0.67 5.31 5.86
CA ALA A 170 -1.34 4.62 6.96
C ALA A 170 -2.49 3.72 6.47
N SER A 171 -3.26 4.16 5.46
CA SER A 171 -4.38 3.37 4.92
C SER A 171 -3.90 2.09 4.23
N TRP A 172 -2.86 2.17 3.39
CA TRP A 172 -2.30 1.02 2.69
C TRP A 172 -1.52 0.10 3.62
N HIS A 173 -0.84 0.64 4.64
CA HIS A 173 -0.18 -0.18 5.65
C HIS A 173 -1.17 -0.98 6.50
N ARG A 174 -2.28 -0.36 6.90
CA ARG A 174 -3.38 -1.07 7.59
C ARG A 174 -4.03 -2.12 6.70
N HIS A 175 -4.17 -1.85 5.40
CA HIS A 175 -4.64 -2.84 4.42
C HIS A 175 -3.67 -4.02 4.33
N HIS A 176 -2.38 -3.75 4.16
CA HIS A 176 -1.33 -4.77 4.10
C HIS A 176 -1.38 -5.70 5.32
N HIS A 177 -1.45 -5.18 6.55
CA HIS A 177 -1.55 -6.05 7.72
C HIS A 177 -2.78 -6.97 7.72
N ARG A 178 -3.91 -6.49 7.18
CA ARG A 178 -5.16 -7.26 7.05
C ARG A 178 -5.18 -8.24 5.88
N THR A 179 -4.19 -8.22 5.00
CA THR A 179 -4.16 -9.09 3.82
C THR A 179 -2.74 -9.56 3.52
N ALA A 180 -1.86 -9.57 4.52
CA ALA A 180 -0.41 -9.70 4.29
C ALA A 180 -0.11 -11.00 3.56
N ASP A 181 0.63 -10.89 2.46
CA ASP A 181 1.01 -11.98 1.56
C ASP A 181 -0.16 -12.72 0.88
N THR A 182 -1.39 -12.23 0.94
CA THR A 182 -2.50 -12.73 0.09
C THR A 182 -2.50 -12.03 -1.27
N GLN A 183 -3.40 -12.40 -2.19
CA GLN A 183 -3.49 -11.74 -3.50
C GLN A 183 -3.96 -10.28 -3.41
N GLU A 184 -4.73 -9.97 -2.37
CA GLU A 184 -5.27 -8.66 -2.06
C GLU A 184 -4.21 -7.71 -1.48
N ASP A 185 -3.05 -8.22 -1.05
CA ASP A 185 -1.92 -7.40 -0.67
C ASP A 185 -1.37 -6.65 -1.89
N ALA A 186 -1.27 -5.32 -1.78
CA ALA A 186 -0.77 -4.48 -2.85
C ALA A 186 0.70 -4.81 -3.18
N HIS A 187 1.48 -5.17 -2.15
CA HIS A 187 2.93 -5.34 -2.24
C HIS A 187 3.41 -6.71 -1.77
N THR A 188 2.58 -7.76 -1.92
CA THR A 188 3.04 -9.13 -1.68
C THR A 188 4.22 -9.48 -2.59
N PRO A 189 5.28 -10.11 -2.06
CA PRO A 189 6.35 -10.68 -2.88
C PRO A 189 5.89 -11.81 -3.81
N LYS A 190 4.69 -12.39 -3.61
CA LYS A 190 4.10 -13.39 -4.52
C LYS A 190 3.84 -12.82 -5.92
N LYS A 191 3.68 -11.48 -6.05
CA LYS A 191 3.61 -10.77 -7.34
C LYS A 191 5.00 -10.48 -7.95
N GLY A 192 6.08 -10.87 -7.28
CA GLY A 192 7.46 -10.69 -7.70
C GLY A 192 8.28 -9.76 -6.80
N PHE A 193 9.59 -9.99 -6.75
CA PHE A 193 10.51 -9.20 -5.93
C PHE A 193 10.49 -7.71 -6.31
N TRP A 194 10.63 -7.37 -7.59
CA TRP A 194 10.64 -5.97 -8.03
C TRP A 194 9.29 -5.28 -7.84
N TRP A 195 8.19 -6.03 -7.95
CA TRP A 195 6.85 -5.53 -7.67
C TRP A 195 6.70 -5.12 -6.21
N SER A 196 6.98 -6.02 -5.28
CA SER A 196 6.91 -5.75 -3.82
C SER A 196 7.91 -4.68 -3.37
N HIS A 197 9.09 -4.63 -4.01
CA HIS A 197 10.13 -3.66 -3.67
C HIS A 197 9.71 -2.23 -4.03
N PHE A 198 9.40 -1.92 -5.29
CA PHE A 198 8.95 -0.57 -5.68
C PHE A 198 7.85 -0.53 -6.75
N GLY A 199 7.62 -1.63 -7.46
CA GLY A 199 6.75 -1.64 -8.64
C GLY A 199 5.29 -1.29 -8.32
N TRP A 200 4.74 -1.85 -7.24
CA TRP A 200 3.36 -1.57 -6.81
C TRP A 200 3.11 -0.08 -6.55
N PHE A 201 4.11 0.60 -5.98
CA PHE A 201 4.04 2.00 -5.58
C PHE A 201 4.26 2.96 -6.75
N LEU A 202 5.11 2.59 -7.71
CA LEU A 202 5.51 3.44 -8.83
C LEU A 202 4.65 3.27 -10.09
N PHE A 203 4.20 2.06 -10.40
CA PHE A 203 3.61 1.75 -11.71
C PHE A 203 2.12 1.38 -11.66
N SER A 204 1.53 1.25 -10.47
CA SER A 204 0.12 0.90 -10.32
C SER A 204 -0.76 2.12 -10.00
N ASN A 205 -1.69 2.41 -10.90
CA ASN A 205 -2.76 3.38 -10.65
C ASN A 205 -3.79 2.84 -9.66
N GLU A 206 -3.95 1.51 -9.57
CA GLU A 206 -4.90 0.84 -8.67
C GLU A 206 -4.68 1.23 -7.20
N TYR A 207 -3.42 1.46 -6.83
CA TYR A 207 -3.02 1.76 -5.46
C TYR A 207 -2.84 3.26 -5.20
N SER A 208 -3.31 4.11 -6.11
CA SER A 208 -3.16 5.57 -5.96
C SER A 208 -4.15 6.20 -4.99
N GLU A 209 -5.30 5.57 -4.76
CA GLU A 209 -6.35 6.11 -3.89
C GLU A 209 -6.15 5.75 -2.41
N ILE A 210 -6.71 6.58 -1.53
CA ILE A 210 -6.68 6.38 -0.07
C ILE A 210 -7.88 5.54 0.34
N LYS A 211 -7.66 4.52 1.17
CA LYS A 211 -8.73 3.71 1.77
C LYS A 211 -9.26 4.37 3.04
N TRP A 212 -10.14 5.37 2.88
CA TRP A 212 -10.65 6.21 3.97
C TRP A 212 -11.33 5.43 5.10
N GLU A 213 -11.97 4.32 4.76
CA GLU A 213 -12.62 3.38 5.68
C GLU A 213 -11.65 2.74 6.67
N LEU A 214 -10.35 2.68 6.34
CA LEU A 214 -9.31 2.13 7.20
C LEU A 214 -8.73 3.14 8.18
N ILE A 215 -8.98 4.44 7.98
CA ILE A 215 -8.35 5.53 8.74
C ILE A 215 -9.33 6.61 9.24
N PRO A 216 -10.55 6.27 9.73
CA PRO A 216 -11.50 7.28 10.20
C PRO A 216 -10.94 8.10 11.38
N ASP A 217 -10.07 7.49 12.19
CA ASP A 217 -9.38 8.13 13.32
C ASP A 217 -8.37 9.20 12.89
N LEU A 218 -7.85 9.15 11.66
CA LEU A 218 -6.90 10.11 11.11
C LEU A 218 -7.56 11.15 10.22
N ALA A 219 -8.60 10.76 9.49
CA ALA A 219 -9.33 11.64 8.59
C ALA A 219 -10.01 12.82 9.30
N ALA A 220 -10.18 12.75 10.62
CA ALA A 220 -10.71 13.83 11.44
C ALA A 220 -9.78 15.06 11.55
N TYR A 221 -8.47 14.91 11.27
CA TYR A 221 -7.50 16.00 11.45
C TYR A 221 -7.32 16.82 10.16
N PRO A 222 -7.77 18.09 10.10
CA PRO A 222 -7.69 18.91 8.89
C PRO A 222 -6.25 19.20 8.45
N GLU A 223 -5.32 19.36 9.38
CA GLU A 223 -3.90 19.57 9.10
C GLU A 223 -3.25 18.37 8.41
N LEU A 224 -3.66 17.13 8.75
CA LEU A 224 -3.17 15.93 8.09
C LEU A 224 -3.75 15.82 6.68
N ARG A 225 -5.01 16.21 6.47
CA ARG A 225 -5.63 16.27 5.14
C ARG A 225 -5.00 17.33 4.24
N LEU A 226 -4.61 18.46 4.81
CA LEU A 226 -3.87 19.49 4.08
C LEU A 226 -2.48 18.97 3.68
N LEU A 227 -1.77 18.38 4.65
CA LEU A 227 -0.46 17.79 4.39
C LEU A 227 -0.53 16.64 3.37
N GLU A 228 -1.59 15.83 3.38
CA GLU A 228 -1.82 14.78 2.37
C GLU A 228 -1.85 15.35 0.95
N LYS A 229 -2.56 16.48 0.75
CA LYS A 229 -2.60 17.17 -0.56
C LYS A 229 -1.26 17.78 -0.93
N LEU A 230 -0.47 18.18 0.05
CA LEU A 230 0.82 18.87 -0.09
C LEU A 230 2.00 17.96 0.29
N HIS A 231 1.85 16.64 0.20
CA HIS A 231 2.82 15.70 0.79
C HIS A 231 4.21 15.77 0.14
N PHE A 232 4.29 16.30 -1.08
CA PHE A 232 5.56 16.54 -1.77
C PHE A 232 6.31 17.78 -1.23
N VAL A 233 5.62 18.73 -0.58
CA VAL A 233 6.20 20.00 -0.12
C VAL A 233 7.31 19.79 0.92
N PRO A 234 7.17 18.96 1.97
CA PRO A 234 8.25 18.74 2.93
C PRO A 234 9.55 18.24 2.31
N GLY A 235 9.49 17.34 1.33
CA GLY A 235 10.69 16.88 0.63
C GLY A 235 11.28 17.95 -0.30
N LEU A 236 10.47 18.79 -0.95
CA LEU A 236 10.96 19.95 -1.71
C LEU A 236 11.66 20.96 -0.79
N VAL A 237 11.10 21.22 0.40
CA VAL A 237 11.71 22.09 1.40
C VAL A 237 13.05 21.52 1.87
N LEU A 238 13.13 20.21 2.11
CA LEU A 238 14.40 19.55 2.47
C LEU A 238 15.44 19.64 1.34
N ALA A 239 15.02 19.40 0.10
CA ALA A 239 15.88 19.53 -1.08
C ALA A 239 16.44 20.96 -1.22
N ALA A 240 15.57 21.96 -1.12
CA ALA A 240 15.94 23.37 -1.17
C ALA A 240 16.85 23.75 0.01
N ALA A 241 16.56 23.28 1.22
CA ALA A 241 17.38 23.53 2.40
C ALA A 241 18.80 22.96 2.23
N CYS A 242 18.92 21.73 1.70
CA CYS A 242 20.22 21.13 1.39
C CYS A 242 20.99 21.97 0.36
N PHE A 243 20.31 22.42 -0.71
CA PHE A 243 20.93 23.27 -1.72
C PHE A 243 21.39 24.63 -1.15
N CYS A 244 20.55 25.29 -0.35
CA CYS A 244 20.92 26.56 0.29
C CYS A 244 22.06 26.41 1.30
N TYR A 245 22.16 25.26 1.97
CA TYR A 245 23.18 25.00 2.98
C TYR A 245 24.58 24.77 2.40
N GLY A 246 24.69 24.02 1.30
CA GLY A 246 26.02 23.64 0.76
C GLY A 246 26.05 23.48 -0.76
N GLY A 247 25.12 24.13 -1.47
CA GLY A 247 25.00 24.11 -2.91
C GLY A 247 24.60 22.75 -3.47
N ILE A 248 24.96 22.52 -4.74
CA ILE A 248 24.62 21.30 -5.46
C ILE A 248 25.14 20.03 -4.76
N ARG A 249 26.30 20.08 -4.09
CA ARG A 249 26.88 18.92 -3.39
C ARG A 249 26.03 18.48 -2.21
N ALA A 250 25.61 19.45 -1.38
CA ALA A 250 24.73 19.18 -0.26
C ALA A 250 23.34 18.72 -0.73
N PHE A 251 22.83 19.23 -1.85
CA PHE A 251 21.62 18.68 -2.48
C PHE A 251 21.82 17.23 -2.93
N LEU A 252 22.88 16.91 -3.68
CA LEU A 252 23.11 15.56 -4.18
C LEU A 252 23.33 14.54 -3.05
N TRP A 253 24.15 14.85 -2.05
CA TRP A 253 24.40 13.94 -0.93
C TRP A 253 23.29 13.99 0.12
N GLY A 254 23.00 15.18 0.61
CA GLY A 254 22.04 15.42 1.68
C GLY A 254 20.60 15.10 1.29
N PHE A 255 20.22 15.28 0.02
CA PHE A 255 18.89 14.95 -0.46
C PHE A 255 18.86 13.72 -1.39
N CYS A 256 19.58 13.69 -2.52
CA CYS A 256 19.43 12.58 -3.48
C CYS A 256 19.91 11.24 -2.90
N VAL A 257 21.18 11.14 -2.49
CA VAL A 257 21.78 9.90 -1.97
C VAL A 257 21.02 9.41 -0.74
N SER A 258 20.76 10.30 0.22
CA SER A 258 20.02 9.94 1.44
C SER A 258 18.59 9.47 1.14
N THR A 259 17.93 10.01 0.11
CA THR A 259 16.57 9.60 -0.29
C THR A 259 16.58 8.26 -1.02
N THR A 260 17.52 8.04 -1.95
CA THR A 260 17.70 6.74 -2.61
C THR A 260 17.94 5.63 -1.58
N LEU A 261 18.85 5.84 -0.64
CA LEU A 261 19.13 4.86 0.41
C LEU A 261 17.91 4.62 1.31
N LEU A 262 17.18 5.68 1.66
CA LEU A 262 15.97 5.58 2.48
C LEU A 262 14.89 4.77 1.77
N TRP A 263 14.59 5.08 0.49
CA TRP A 263 13.61 4.34 -0.29
C TRP A 263 13.94 2.86 -0.34
N HIS A 264 15.16 2.50 -0.76
CA HIS A 264 15.53 1.10 -0.83
C HIS A 264 15.49 0.41 0.55
N ALA A 265 15.97 1.06 1.61
CA ALA A 265 15.86 0.50 2.96
C ALA A 265 14.40 0.23 3.36
N THR A 266 13.49 1.17 3.16
CA THR A 266 12.06 0.93 3.44
C THR A 266 11.43 -0.13 2.54
N PHE A 267 11.80 -0.16 1.27
CA PHE A 267 11.28 -1.11 0.28
C PHE A 267 11.75 -2.54 0.55
N THR A 268 12.92 -2.72 1.18
CA THR A 268 13.36 -4.04 1.62
C THR A 268 12.48 -4.63 2.74
N ILE A 269 11.72 -3.80 3.47
CA ILE A 269 10.75 -4.32 4.44
C ILE A 269 9.61 -5.02 3.71
N ASN A 270 9.08 -4.43 2.65
CA ASN A 270 8.02 -5.04 1.84
C ASN A 270 8.52 -6.28 1.08
N SER A 271 9.76 -6.26 0.57
CA SER A 271 10.30 -7.36 -0.23
C SER A 271 11.10 -8.37 0.60
N LEU A 272 12.30 -8.01 1.04
CA LEU A 272 13.22 -8.93 1.71
C LEU A 272 12.69 -9.42 3.06
N SER A 273 12.01 -8.58 3.85
CA SER A 273 11.48 -9.01 5.16
C SER A 273 10.25 -9.91 5.04
N HIS A 274 9.72 -10.15 3.85
CA HIS A 274 8.71 -11.19 3.56
C HIS A 274 9.29 -12.40 2.83
N MET A 275 10.61 -12.43 2.57
CA MET A 275 11.28 -13.51 1.83
C MET A 275 12.44 -14.16 2.59
N TYR A 276 13.16 -13.37 3.40
CA TYR A 276 14.41 -13.80 4.03
C TYR A 276 14.50 -13.39 5.50
N GLY A 277 14.87 -14.35 6.35
CA GLY A 277 15.03 -14.15 7.78
C GLY A 277 14.45 -15.29 8.60
N SER A 278 14.13 -15.01 9.85
CA SER A 278 13.57 -15.99 10.79
C SER A 278 12.11 -15.69 11.13
N GLN A 279 11.31 -16.72 11.35
CA GLN A 279 9.94 -16.60 11.82
C GLN A 279 9.86 -17.21 13.22
N ARG A 280 9.55 -16.39 14.23
CA ARG A 280 9.41 -16.83 15.64
C ARG A 280 7.95 -17.06 16.01
N TYR A 281 7.04 -16.31 15.40
CA TYR A 281 5.63 -16.29 15.75
C TYR A 281 4.76 -16.39 14.50
N LYS A 282 3.56 -16.97 14.63
CA LYS A 282 2.50 -16.83 13.63
C LYS A 282 2.05 -15.38 13.55
N CYS A 283 1.78 -14.88 12.35
CA CYS A 283 1.22 -13.53 12.19
C CYS A 283 -0.19 -13.45 12.80
N GLU A 284 -0.58 -12.26 13.24
CA GLU A 284 -1.82 -12.06 14.01
C GLU A 284 -3.11 -12.30 13.20
N PHE A 285 -3.15 -11.87 11.93
CA PHE A 285 -4.39 -11.91 11.14
C PHE A 285 -4.47 -13.07 10.14
N HIS A 286 -3.35 -13.48 9.53
CA HIS A 286 -3.34 -14.46 8.44
C HIS A 286 -2.25 -15.50 8.62
N SER A 287 -2.59 -16.75 8.35
CA SER A 287 -1.63 -17.85 8.29
C SER A 287 -0.71 -17.80 7.07
N GLU A 288 -1.12 -17.10 6.00
CA GLU A 288 -0.33 -16.93 4.77
C GLU A 288 0.78 -15.89 4.89
N CYS A 289 0.77 -15.08 5.94
CA CYS A 289 1.75 -14.04 6.19
C CYS A 289 3.14 -14.66 6.47
N ASP A 290 4.10 -14.27 5.64
CA ASP A 290 5.45 -14.79 5.58
C ASP A 290 6.49 -13.72 5.99
N ALA A 291 6.06 -12.79 6.84
CA ALA A 291 6.92 -11.79 7.46
C ALA A 291 7.99 -12.46 8.33
N ARG A 292 9.23 -11.99 8.21
CA ARG A 292 10.47 -12.55 8.78
C ARG A 292 11.30 -11.48 9.46
N ASN A 293 11.90 -11.85 10.58
CA ASN A 293 12.89 -11.07 11.30
C ASN A 293 14.26 -11.15 10.60
N ASN A 294 14.87 -10.00 10.35
CA ASN A 294 16.19 -9.84 9.76
C ASN A 294 16.97 -8.73 10.47
N ALA A 295 18.06 -9.10 11.16
CA ALA A 295 18.86 -8.17 11.97
C ALA A 295 19.55 -7.08 11.14
N PHE A 296 20.02 -7.40 9.94
CA PHE A 296 20.63 -6.41 9.05
C PHE A 296 19.61 -5.37 8.59
N LEU A 297 18.42 -5.83 8.20
CA LEU A 297 17.33 -4.93 7.83
C LEU A 297 16.90 -4.09 9.03
N ALA A 298 16.86 -4.67 10.24
CA ALA A 298 16.53 -3.94 11.46
C ALA A 298 17.54 -2.82 11.75
N LEU A 299 18.83 -3.06 11.51
CA LEU A 299 19.86 -2.05 11.68
C LEU A 299 19.66 -0.86 10.73
N ILE A 300 19.51 -1.10 9.43
CA ILE A 300 19.40 -0.01 8.44
C ILE A 300 18.05 0.72 8.56
N THR A 301 16.98 0.02 8.93
CA THR A 301 15.64 0.61 9.10
C THR A 301 15.34 1.07 10.52
N LEU A 302 16.33 1.14 11.41
CA LEU A 302 16.17 1.58 12.80
C LEU A 302 15.18 0.73 13.64
N GLY A 303 14.89 -0.50 13.22
CA GLY A 303 14.09 -1.47 13.99
C GLY A 303 13.09 -2.29 13.16
N GLU A 304 12.72 -1.84 11.96
CA GLU A 304 11.62 -2.42 11.17
C GLU A 304 11.91 -3.82 10.64
N GLY A 305 13.17 -4.20 10.54
CA GLY A 305 13.55 -5.57 10.17
C GLY A 305 13.17 -6.63 11.19
N TRP A 306 12.70 -6.29 12.40
CA TRP A 306 12.01 -7.23 13.29
C TRP A 306 10.56 -7.47 12.83
N HIS A 307 10.42 -7.80 11.54
CA HIS A 307 9.16 -7.73 10.82
C HIS A 307 8.20 -8.86 11.18
N ASN A 308 8.70 -10.06 11.49
CA ASN A 308 7.85 -11.13 12.02
C ASN A 308 7.28 -10.76 13.39
N ASN A 309 8.12 -10.25 14.30
CA ASN A 309 7.66 -9.79 15.61
C ASN A 309 6.55 -8.73 15.46
N HIS A 310 6.77 -7.78 14.56
CA HIS A 310 5.83 -6.73 14.22
C HIS A 310 4.51 -7.29 13.66
N HIS A 311 4.54 -8.20 12.69
CA HIS A 311 3.32 -8.82 12.14
C HIS A 311 2.57 -9.72 13.12
N SER A 312 3.25 -10.21 14.16
CA SER A 312 2.63 -11.00 15.24
C SER A 312 2.08 -10.15 16.38
N SER A 313 2.51 -8.89 16.50
CA SER A 313 2.01 -7.91 17.45
C SER A 313 2.17 -6.48 16.92
N MET A 314 1.33 -6.10 15.97
CA MET A 314 1.50 -4.82 15.28
C MET A 314 1.13 -3.61 16.14
N GLY A 315 0.30 -3.84 17.16
CA GLY A 315 -0.09 -2.81 18.12
C GLY A 315 1.02 -2.43 19.12
N SER A 316 2.09 -3.23 19.21
CA SER A 316 3.23 -2.98 20.09
C SER A 316 4.07 -1.79 19.61
N VAL A 317 4.54 -0.96 20.54
CA VAL A 317 5.45 0.16 20.23
C VAL A 317 6.87 -0.30 19.91
N ARG A 318 7.27 -1.46 20.44
CA ARG A 318 8.58 -2.08 20.21
C ARG A 318 8.42 -3.28 19.28
N GLN A 319 9.34 -3.43 18.36
CA GLN A 319 9.39 -4.55 17.42
C GLN A 319 10.50 -5.53 17.79
N GLY A 320 11.59 -5.06 18.41
CA GLY A 320 12.56 -5.93 19.05
C GLY A 320 11.98 -6.51 20.35
N LEU A 321 11.74 -7.82 20.41
CA LEU A 321 11.12 -8.52 21.54
C LEU A 321 12.16 -9.24 22.42
N ALA A 322 13.28 -9.67 21.85
CA ALA A 322 14.40 -10.23 22.60
C ALA A 322 15.44 -9.15 22.97
N TRP A 323 16.29 -9.44 23.96
CA TRP A 323 17.27 -8.47 24.49
C TRP A 323 18.34 -8.06 23.47
N TYR A 324 18.65 -8.93 22.50
CA TYR A 324 19.61 -8.69 21.43
C TYR A 324 18.97 -8.06 20.17
N GLU A 325 17.65 -7.84 20.18
CA GLU A 325 16.92 -7.27 19.06
C GLU A 325 16.90 -5.75 19.18
N PHE A 326 17.94 -5.12 18.63
CA PHE A 326 18.10 -3.66 18.67
C PHE A 326 17.00 -2.94 17.88
N ASP A 327 16.31 -2.03 18.55
CA ASP A 327 15.20 -1.24 18.01
C ASP A 327 15.45 0.25 18.30
N VAL A 328 16.19 0.90 17.40
CA VAL A 328 16.66 2.28 17.57
C VAL A 328 15.49 3.26 17.63
N SER A 329 14.43 3.02 16.86
CA SER A 329 13.21 3.84 16.89
C SER A 329 12.48 3.72 18.23
N PHE A 330 12.41 2.52 18.83
CA PHE A 330 11.84 2.35 20.17
C PHE A 330 12.67 3.07 21.25
N TYR A 331 14.01 2.98 21.18
CA TYR A 331 14.87 3.67 22.14
C TYR A 331 14.72 5.19 22.02
N THR A 332 14.65 5.71 20.79
CA THR A 332 14.42 7.13 20.53
C THR A 332 13.05 7.57 21.05
N LEU A 333 11.99 6.78 20.80
CA LEU A 333 10.66 7.01 21.39
C LEU A 333 10.69 6.99 22.92
N SER A 334 11.49 6.11 23.53
CA SER A 334 11.62 6.04 24.99
C SER A 334 12.25 7.29 25.57
N ILE A 335 13.25 7.88 24.90
CA ILE A 335 13.81 9.19 25.27
C ILE A 335 12.75 10.28 25.14
N LEU A 336 11.99 10.30 24.03
CA LEU A 336 10.89 11.24 23.82
C LEU A 336 9.80 11.09 24.89
N ARG A 337 9.59 9.88 25.42
CA ARG A 337 8.67 9.63 26.54
C ARG A 337 9.19 10.23 27.84
N MET A 338 10.49 10.14 28.11
CA MET A 338 11.09 10.72 29.31
C MET A 338 10.92 12.25 29.36
N VAL A 339 10.98 12.91 28.21
CA VAL A 339 10.75 14.38 28.10
C VAL A 339 9.28 14.75 27.89
N GLY A 340 8.35 13.78 27.92
CA GLY A 340 6.90 14.02 27.86
C GLY A 340 6.32 14.33 26.47
N LEU A 341 7.09 14.13 25.40
CA LEU A 341 6.61 14.36 24.02
C LEU A 341 5.72 13.22 23.51
N VAL A 342 5.96 11.99 23.96
CA VAL A 342 5.13 10.81 23.64
C VAL A 342 4.78 10.05 24.91
N PHE A 343 3.65 9.36 24.93
CA PHE A 343 3.15 8.66 26.13
C PHE A 343 2.19 7.53 25.75
N GLY A 344 1.74 6.75 26.74
CA GLY A 344 0.73 5.70 26.52
C GLY A 344 1.22 4.60 25.58
N PHE A 345 2.46 4.13 25.77
CA PHE A 345 3.03 3.02 25.02
C PHE A 345 2.19 1.75 25.20
N ARG A 346 1.99 1.04 24.11
CA ARG A 346 1.39 -0.30 24.09
C ARG A 346 2.51 -1.33 24.09
N ASP A 347 2.57 -2.12 25.15
CA ASP A 347 3.52 -3.22 25.26
C ASP A 347 3.07 -4.44 24.44
N PRO A 348 3.99 -5.33 24.05
CA PRO A 348 3.65 -6.59 23.41
C PRO A 348 2.71 -7.42 24.31
N PRO A 349 1.67 -8.07 23.74
CA PRO A 349 0.80 -8.98 24.48
C PRO A 349 1.53 -10.32 24.66
N TYR A 350 2.47 -10.39 25.61
CA TYR A 350 3.39 -11.52 25.78
C TYR A 350 2.70 -12.88 25.87
N GLU A 351 1.59 -12.98 26.59
CA GLU A 351 0.83 -14.24 26.70
C GLU A 351 0.30 -14.72 25.34
N GLU A 352 -0.20 -13.80 24.52
CA GLU A 352 -0.71 -14.11 23.18
C GLU A 352 0.43 -14.41 22.20
N LEU A 353 1.55 -13.71 22.32
CA LEU A 353 2.75 -13.99 21.54
C LEU A 353 3.28 -15.40 21.81
N GLU A 354 3.34 -15.83 23.07
CA GLU A 354 3.76 -17.20 23.39
C GLU A 354 2.78 -18.24 22.85
N ARG A 355 1.46 -17.96 22.83
CA ARG A 355 0.48 -18.83 22.14
C ARG A 355 0.71 -18.92 20.63
N ARG A 356 1.21 -17.85 20.00
CA ARG A 356 1.52 -17.79 18.57
C ARG A 356 2.92 -18.31 18.24
N ARG A 357 3.73 -18.67 19.23
CA ARG A 357 5.12 -19.08 19.02
C ARG A 357 5.21 -20.33 18.16
N LEU A 358 6.05 -20.26 17.12
CA LEU A 358 6.35 -21.39 16.26
C LEU A 358 7.31 -22.34 16.98
N ARG A 359 7.09 -23.65 16.81
CA ARG A 359 8.03 -24.65 17.32
C ARG A 359 9.34 -24.56 16.53
N PRO A 360 10.51 -24.78 17.16
CA PRO A 360 11.77 -24.85 16.45
C PRO A 360 11.68 -25.86 15.28
N GLY A 361 12.06 -25.45 14.08
CA GLY A 361 11.99 -26.28 12.86
C GLY A 361 10.62 -26.32 12.16
N ALA A 362 9.55 -25.80 12.77
CA ALA A 362 8.28 -25.63 12.09
C ALA A 362 8.33 -24.31 11.29
N VAL A 363 8.60 -24.40 9.98
CA VAL A 363 8.17 -23.35 9.05
C VAL A 363 6.65 -23.35 9.12
N ALA A 364 6.02 -22.18 9.31
CA ALA A 364 4.57 -22.08 9.16
C ALA A 364 4.22 -22.69 7.80
N ASP A 365 3.35 -23.71 7.80
CA ASP A 365 3.02 -24.53 6.63
C ASP A 365 2.43 -23.65 5.52
N GLY A 366 3.31 -22.99 4.76
CA GLY A 366 3.04 -22.51 3.43
C GLY A 366 3.12 -23.75 2.57
N GLN A 367 1.99 -24.41 2.43
CA GLN A 367 1.79 -25.52 1.49
C GLN A 367 2.25 -25.02 0.12
N LYS A 368 3.51 -25.27 -0.23
CA LYS A 368 4.04 -25.01 -1.56
C LYS A 368 3.19 -25.89 -2.48
N PRO A 369 2.41 -25.34 -3.42
CA PRO A 369 1.90 -26.19 -4.47
C PRO A 369 3.13 -26.81 -5.15
N PRO A 370 3.11 -28.13 -5.44
CA PRO A 370 4.18 -28.72 -6.23
C PRO A 370 4.30 -27.91 -7.51
N CYS A 371 5.52 -27.50 -7.83
CA CYS A 371 5.85 -26.86 -9.08
C CYS A 371 5.56 -27.87 -10.19
N VAL A 372 4.33 -27.88 -10.70
CA VAL A 372 3.96 -28.66 -11.88
C VAL A 372 4.64 -27.95 -13.04
N LEU A 373 5.81 -28.47 -13.43
CA LEU A 373 6.37 -28.23 -14.74
C LEU A 373 5.31 -28.73 -15.73
N GLN A 374 4.58 -27.78 -16.34
CA GLN A 374 3.71 -28.10 -17.46
C GLN A 374 4.59 -28.55 -18.62
N GLY A 375 4.78 -29.86 -18.70
CA GLY A 375 5.18 -30.52 -19.94
C GLY A 375 4.10 -30.24 -20.99
N THR A 376 4.52 -29.69 -22.11
CA THR A 376 3.68 -29.49 -23.28
C THR A 376 3.30 -30.85 -23.87
N GLU A 377 2.16 -31.40 -23.46
CA GLU A 377 1.50 -32.46 -24.22
C GLU A 377 0.51 -31.84 -25.20
N GLN A 378 0.88 -31.88 -26.49
CA GLN A 378 -0.01 -31.67 -27.60
C GLN A 378 -1.05 -32.79 -27.62
N THR A 379 -2.26 -32.53 -27.12
CA THR A 379 -3.40 -33.43 -27.31
C THR A 379 -4.14 -33.07 -28.60
N SER A 380 -4.00 -33.94 -29.59
CA SER A 380 -4.81 -33.99 -30.81
C SER A 380 -6.31 -34.12 -30.49
N LYS A 381 -7.14 -33.26 -31.11
CA LYS A 381 -8.61 -33.31 -31.06
C LYS A 381 -9.16 -34.59 -31.69
N PRO A 382 -10.24 -35.17 -31.13
CA PRO A 382 -11.23 -35.91 -31.91
C PRO A 382 -12.51 -35.09 -32.08
N SER A 383 -13.06 -35.16 -33.30
CA SER A 383 -14.31 -34.58 -33.74
C SER A 383 -15.53 -35.24 -33.10
N THR A 384 -16.48 -34.45 -32.60
CA THR A 384 -17.79 -34.92 -32.15
C THR A 384 -18.84 -34.75 -33.25
N HIS A 385 -19.40 -35.87 -33.71
CA HIS A 385 -20.72 -35.95 -34.33
C HIS A 385 -21.63 -36.82 -33.46
N ASP A 386 -22.89 -36.37 -33.37
CA ASP A 386 -24.14 -37.09 -33.04
C ASP A 386 -24.54 -37.45 -31.58
N ARG A 387 -25.53 -36.66 -31.12
CA ARG A 387 -26.93 -37.02 -30.76
C ARG A 387 -27.27 -37.98 -29.59
N LEU A 388 -28.06 -37.39 -28.68
CA LEU A 388 -29.38 -37.82 -28.15
C LEU A 388 -29.49 -39.10 -27.27
N ARG A 389 -29.78 -38.93 -25.97
CA ARG A 389 -31.07 -39.24 -25.29
C ARG A 389 -30.93 -39.21 -23.75
N ALA A 390 -31.99 -38.77 -23.08
CA ALA A 390 -32.21 -38.75 -21.63
C ALA A 390 -32.91 -40.07 -21.14
N PRO A 391 -33.46 -40.15 -19.91
CA PRO A 391 -32.80 -40.24 -18.59
C PRO A 391 -33.29 -41.47 -17.76
N GLY A 392 -32.65 -41.78 -16.62
CA GLY A 392 -33.04 -42.90 -15.73
C GLY A 392 -32.72 -42.66 -14.25
N ARG A 393 -33.64 -43.13 -13.39
CA ARG A 393 -33.84 -42.85 -11.94
C ARG A 393 -33.02 -43.73 -10.97
N GLY A 394 -33.02 -43.34 -9.68
CA GLY A 394 -32.88 -44.21 -8.49
C GLY A 394 -31.81 -43.70 -7.50
N ILE A 395 -32.11 -43.05 -6.37
CA ILE A 395 -32.73 -43.48 -5.08
C ILE A 395 -31.83 -44.41 -4.22
N ALA A 396 -31.61 -43.94 -2.98
CA ALA A 396 -31.26 -44.65 -1.73
C ALA A 396 -29.82 -45.17 -1.54
N SER A 397 -29.25 -45.32 -0.33
CA SER A 397 -29.47 -44.79 1.04
C SER A 397 -28.43 -45.48 1.95
N GLN A 398 -28.17 -44.90 3.12
CA GLN A 398 -27.74 -45.54 4.39
C GLN A 398 -26.24 -45.87 4.64
N ASN A 399 -25.69 -45.12 5.62
CA ASN A 399 -25.11 -45.56 6.90
C ASN A 399 -24.35 -46.89 6.99
N ALA A 400 -23.16 -46.86 7.58
CA ALA A 400 -22.91 -47.46 8.91
C ALA A 400 -21.47 -47.22 9.39
N ASP A 401 -21.38 -46.91 10.69
CA ASP A 401 -20.19 -46.91 11.54
C ASP A 401 -19.45 -48.26 11.54
N GLN A 402 -18.14 -48.26 11.82
CA GLN A 402 -17.59 -48.98 12.97
C GLN A 402 -16.12 -48.66 13.28
N LEU A 403 -15.87 -48.42 14.57
CA LEU A 403 -14.57 -48.42 15.25
C LEU A 403 -13.85 -49.78 15.12
N LYS A 404 -12.50 -49.78 15.16
CA LYS A 404 -11.73 -50.46 16.23
C LYS A 404 -10.18 -50.37 16.09
N LEU A 405 -9.57 -50.12 17.25
CA LEU A 405 -8.37 -50.76 17.84
C LEU A 405 -6.95 -50.45 17.31
N VAL A 406 -6.24 -49.65 18.12
CA VAL A 406 -4.98 -49.93 18.86
C VAL A 406 -4.05 -51.04 18.34
N GLY A 407 -2.78 -50.67 18.14
CA GLY A 407 -1.63 -51.57 18.15
C GLY A 407 -0.30 -50.80 18.18
N LEU A 408 0.36 -50.76 19.33
CA LEU A 408 1.80 -50.45 19.50
C LEU A 408 2.60 -51.73 19.20
N HIS A 409 3.73 -51.65 18.47
CA HIS A 409 4.91 -52.52 18.66
C HIS A 409 6.12 -52.01 17.83
N ASP A 410 7.29 -52.02 18.49
CA ASP A 410 8.72 -52.13 18.06
C ASP A 410 9.33 -51.12 17.07
N ILE A 411 10.46 -50.42 17.32
CA ILE A 411 11.85 -50.75 17.76
C ILE A 411 12.73 -51.39 16.66
N CYS A 412 13.89 -50.74 16.41
CA CYS A 412 15.02 -51.01 15.47
C CYS A 412 14.73 -50.63 14.00
N ASP A 413 15.58 -49.90 13.27
CA ASP A 413 17.02 -50.10 13.07
C ASP A 413 17.85 -48.81 12.95
N LEU A 414 19.08 -48.93 13.43
CA LEU A 414 20.25 -48.09 13.12
C LEU A 414 20.84 -48.57 11.79
N ASP A 415 21.01 -47.67 10.82
CA ASP A 415 21.98 -47.88 9.74
C ASP A 415 22.93 -46.67 9.67
N LEU A 416 24.19 -46.97 9.98
CA LEU A 416 25.38 -46.17 9.68
C LEU A 416 25.72 -46.33 8.19
N LEU A 417 26.12 -45.25 7.52
CA LEU A 417 27.08 -45.30 6.42
C LEU A 417 27.69 -43.91 6.18
N GLU A 418 28.93 -43.75 6.66
CA GLU A 418 29.89 -42.76 6.18
C GLU A 418 30.26 -43.05 4.71
N CYS A 419 30.47 -42.00 3.88
CA CYS A 419 31.50 -42.05 2.83
C CYS A 419 31.72 -40.69 2.14
N SER A 420 32.99 -40.27 2.13
CA SER A 420 33.69 -39.41 1.18
C SER A 420 35.19 -39.68 1.39
N PRO A 421 36.13 -39.33 0.49
CA PRO A 421 36.05 -38.98 -0.94
C PRO A 421 37.12 -39.73 -1.80
N MET A 422 37.13 -39.58 -3.13
CA MET A 422 38.38 -39.62 -3.94
C MET A 422 38.20 -39.12 -5.39
N THR A 423 39.29 -38.58 -5.92
CA THR A 423 39.55 -37.85 -7.18
C THR A 423 40.34 -38.67 -8.23
N SER A 424 40.26 -38.33 -9.53
CA SER A 424 41.37 -38.41 -10.53
C SER A 424 40.96 -37.67 -11.85
N CYS A 425 41.65 -36.59 -12.29
CA CYS A 425 42.83 -36.50 -13.22
C CYS A 425 42.47 -36.82 -14.70
N ASP A 426 42.80 -36.05 -15.74
CA ASP A 426 44.09 -35.53 -16.25
C ASP A 426 43.90 -34.18 -17.03
N SER A 427 44.85 -33.27 -17.34
CA SER A 427 46.29 -33.34 -17.65
C SER A 427 46.95 -31.93 -17.64
N VAL A 428 48.25 -31.85 -17.35
CA VAL A 428 49.20 -30.72 -17.51
C VAL A 428 50.42 -31.25 -18.29
N PRO A 429 51.21 -30.42 -19.02
CA PRO A 429 52.59 -30.10 -18.60
C PRO A 429 52.96 -28.60 -18.82
N GLU A 430 53.56 -27.89 -17.86
CA GLU A 430 55.01 -27.81 -17.53
C GLU A 430 55.76 -26.85 -18.48
N SER A 431 56.27 -25.69 -18.05
CA SER A 431 57.52 -25.56 -17.29
C SER A 431 57.81 -24.07 -16.94
N ALA A 432 58.31 -23.87 -15.72
CA ALA A 432 58.95 -22.64 -15.19
C ALA A 432 60.44 -22.58 -15.68
N PRO A 433 61.38 -21.73 -15.16
CA PRO A 433 61.25 -20.70 -14.12
C PRO A 433 62.03 -19.37 -14.38
N LEU A 434 61.63 -18.31 -13.67
CA LEU A 434 62.41 -17.60 -12.62
C LEU A 434 61.55 -16.49 -11.99
#